data_AF-A0A971RV03-F1
#
_entry.id   AF-A0A971RV03-F1
#
_cell.length_a   1.000
_cell.length_b   1.000
_cell.length_c   1.000
_cell.angle_alpha   90.00
_cell.angle_beta   90.00
_cell.angle_gamma   90.00
#
_symmetry.space_group_name_H-M   'P 1'
#
loop_
_entity.id
_entity.type
_entity.pdbx_description
1 polymer ?
#
loop_
_entity_poly.entity_id
_entity_poly.type
_entity_poly.pdbx_seq_one_letter_code
_entity_poly.pdbx_strand_id
1 'polypeptide(L)'
;MAITVTMIEEKEFKTKVRGYDPLEVDEFLDAICDEMESMNQTIQQLREQLKQQQQAPTPFMPAVAAPAPLAPVSAPAAPPALPSDLKTAQQLLEKTQKACDEVIAKARERAEEIIQTAEDSLPDPELDDLEARKEALKKEIEVLEADAQKFKQRFQTMLKDQIDILDSELN
;
A
#
# COMPACT_ATOMS: atom_id res chain seq x y z
N MET A 1 -18.92 14.48 11.50
CA MET A 1 -17.85 14.72 12.49
C MET A 1 -16.59 14.13 11.92
N ALA A 2 -15.58 14.96 11.63
CA ALA A 2 -14.29 14.47 11.15
C ALA A 2 -13.38 14.30 12.36
N ILE A 3 -12.77 13.12 12.49
CA ILE A 3 -11.66 12.89 13.40
C ILE A 3 -10.47 13.64 12.80
N THR A 4 -9.71 14.39 13.60
CA THR A 4 -8.48 15.08 13.19
C THR A 4 -7.27 14.35 13.75
N VAL A 5 -6.10 14.55 13.13
CA VAL A 5 -4.83 13.98 13.60
C VAL A 5 -4.58 14.33 15.08
N THR A 6 -4.74 15.61 15.43
CA THR A 6 -4.66 16.10 16.81
C THR A 6 -5.61 15.40 17.78
N MET A 7 -6.78 14.95 17.29
CA MET A 7 -7.77 14.26 18.12
C MET A 7 -7.38 12.80 18.38
N ILE A 8 -6.59 12.19 17.50
CA ILE A 8 -6.04 10.86 17.67
C ILE A 8 -4.87 10.91 18.66
N GLU A 9 -3.98 11.90 18.53
CA GLU A 9 -2.85 12.11 19.45
C GLU A 9 -3.31 12.36 20.89
N GLU A 10 -4.37 13.16 21.08
CA GLU A 10 -4.92 13.45 22.41
C GLU A 10 -5.81 12.31 22.96
N LYS A 11 -5.94 11.19 22.25
CA LYS A 11 -6.91 10.14 22.59
C LYS A 11 -6.35 9.15 23.60
N GLU A 12 -6.84 9.24 24.84
CA GLU A 12 -6.58 8.21 25.84
C GLU A 12 -7.65 7.11 25.87
N PHE A 13 -7.20 5.85 25.88
CA PHE A 13 -8.06 4.66 26.00
C PHE A 13 -8.02 4.07 27.42
N LYS A 14 -9.14 3.49 27.86
CA LYS A 14 -9.21 2.78 29.15
C LYS A 14 -8.66 1.36 29.00
N THR A 15 -7.71 0.99 29.86
CA THR A 15 -7.18 -0.38 29.92
C THR A 15 -8.17 -1.36 30.54
N LYS A 16 -8.29 -2.57 29.98
CA LYS A 16 -9.11 -3.68 30.51
C LYS A 16 -8.29 -4.97 30.53
N VAL A 17 -8.62 -5.88 31.44
CA VAL A 17 -7.89 -7.16 31.68
C VAL A 17 -7.78 -8.06 30.44
N ARG A 18 -8.70 -7.89 29.47
CA ARG A 18 -8.60 -8.47 28.12
C ARG A 18 -8.80 -7.35 27.12
N GLY A 19 -7.73 -6.64 26.80
CA GLY A 19 -7.68 -5.57 25.81
C GLY A 19 -6.53 -5.78 24.83
N TYR A 20 -6.48 -4.93 23.82
CA TYR A 20 -5.32 -4.82 22.93
C TYR A 20 -4.09 -4.32 23.68
N ASP A 21 -2.90 -4.66 23.18
CA ASP A 21 -1.65 -4.15 23.73
C ASP A 21 -1.56 -2.64 23.46
N PRO A 22 -1.37 -1.79 24.48
CA PRO A 22 -1.24 -0.34 24.27
C PRO A 22 -0.15 0.02 23.26
N LEU A 23 0.98 -0.72 23.22
CA LEU A 23 2.08 -0.40 22.30
C LEU A 23 1.71 -0.65 20.83
N GLU A 24 1.05 -1.77 20.55
CA GLU A 24 0.58 -2.12 19.19
C GLU A 24 -0.51 -1.15 18.72
N VAL A 25 -1.37 -0.71 19.66
CA VAL A 25 -2.39 0.31 19.36
C VAL A 25 -1.73 1.65 19.05
N ASP A 26 -0.74 2.09 19.83
CA ASP A 26 -0.05 3.36 19.60
C ASP A 26 0.69 3.37 18.24
N GLU A 27 1.43 2.30 17.91
CA GLU A 27 2.12 2.16 16.61
C GLU A 27 1.14 2.22 15.43
N PHE A 28 -0.03 1.58 15.57
CA PHE A 28 -1.07 1.62 14.55
C PHE A 28 -1.74 3.01 14.44
N LEU A 29 -1.92 3.72 15.56
CA LEU A 29 -2.47 5.08 15.56
C LEU A 29 -1.49 6.09 14.94
N ASP A 30 -0.18 5.92 15.14
CA ASP A 30 0.85 6.73 14.48
C ASP A 30 0.79 6.55 12.95
N ALA A 31 0.68 5.31 12.46
CA ALA A 31 0.52 5.03 11.03
C ALA A 31 -0.75 5.68 10.44
N ILE A 32 -1.86 5.68 11.19
CA ILE A 32 -3.09 6.36 10.78
C ILE A 32 -2.88 7.88 10.72
N CYS A 33 -2.18 8.46 11.70
CA CYS A 33 -1.86 9.88 11.71
C CYS A 33 -1.06 10.28 10.45
N ASP A 34 0.00 9.55 10.13
CA ASP A 34 0.83 9.77 8.95
C ASP A 34 0.02 9.70 7.65
N GLU A 35 -0.83 8.68 7.50
CA GLU A 35 -1.65 8.52 6.30
C GLU A 35 -2.71 9.63 6.17
N MET A 36 -3.31 10.03 7.29
CA MET A 36 -4.27 11.14 7.31
C MET A 36 -3.62 12.48 6.96
N GLU A 37 -2.40 12.74 7.40
CA GLU A 37 -1.64 13.92 7.01
C GLU A 37 -1.31 13.90 5.51
N SER A 38 -0.81 12.78 5.00
CA SER A 38 -0.53 12.58 3.57
C SER A 38 -1.77 12.81 2.70
N MET A 39 -2.92 12.26 3.11
CA MET A 39 -4.18 12.47 2.40
C MET A 39 -4.63 13.94 2.45
N ASN A 40 -4.49 14.61 3.59
CA ASN A 40 -4.80 16.04 3.70
C ASN A 40 -3.88 16.91 2.85
N GLN A 41 -2.57 16.62 2.82
CA GLN A 41 -1.61 17.30 1.95
C GLN A 41 -1.96 17.11 0.48
N THR A 42 -2.31 15.88 0.08
CA THR A 42 -2.75 15.58 -1.30
C THR A 42 -4.02 16.33 -1.67
N ILE A 43 -5.01 16.39 -0.77
CA ILE A 43 -6.23 17.18 -0.98
C ILE A 43 -5.91 18.66 -1.12
N GLN A 44 -4.99 19.20 -0.31
CA GLN A 44 -4.54 20.59 -0.41
C GLN A 44 -3.85 20.86 -1.75
N GLN A 45 -2.91 20.01 -2.15
CA GLN A 45 -2.21 20.10 -3.44
C GLN A 45 -3.18 20.06 -4.63
N LEU A 46 -4.14 19.13 -4.63
CA LEU A 46 -5.15 19.03 -5.70
C LEU A 46 -6.04 20.27 -5.74
N ARG A 47 -6.45 20.80 -4.58
CA ARG A 47 -7.21 22.05 -4.49
C ARG A 47 -6.41 23.24 -4.99
N GLU A 48 -5.11 23.30 -4.71
CA GLU A 48 -4.23 24.34 -5.24
C GLU A 48 -4.02 24.23 -6.75
N GLN A 49 -3.84 23.01 -7.28
CA GLN A 49 -3.75 22.78 -8.72
C GLN A 49 -5.04 23.19 -9.45
N LEU A 50 -6.21 22.85 -8.90
CA LEU A 50 -7.49 23.30 -9.42
C LEU A 50 -7.62 24.82 -9.36
N LYS A 51 -7.20 25.44 -8.26
CA LYS A 51 -7.19 26.90 -8.12
C LYS A 51 -6.24 27.55 -9.13
N GLN A 52 -5.04 27.00 -9.35
CA GLN A 52 -4.09 27.50 -10.34
C GLN A 52 -4.59 27.34 -11.77
N GLN A 53 -5.25 26.23 -12.11
CA GLN A 53 -5.90 26.07 -13.42
C GLN A 53 -7.08 27.03 -13.61
N GLN A 54 -7.86 27.29 -12.55
CA GLN A 54 -8.95 28.28 -12.59
C GLN A 54 -8.45 29.72 -12.61
N GLN A 55 -7.25 29.97 -12.07
CA GLN A 55 -6.61 31.30 -12.03
C GLN A 55 -5.63 31.54 -13.17
N ALA A 56 -5.31 30.52 -14.00
CA ALA A 56 -4.59 30.72 -15.24
C ALA A 56 -5.40 31.70 -16.08
N PRO A 57 -4.92 32.94 -16.27
CA PRO A 57 -5.69 33.94 -16.97
C PRO A 57 -5.79 33.46 -18.40
N THR A 58 -7.01 33.18 -18.86
CA THR A 58 -7.31 33.29 -20.29
C THR A 58 -6.76 34.63 -20.75
N PRO A 59 -5.75 34.68 -21.63
CA PRO A 59 -5.19 35.94 -22.06
C PRO A 59 -6.18 36.59 -23.03
N PHE A 60 -7.17 37.33 -22.50
CA PHE A 60 -7.95 38.30 -23.28
C PHE A 60 -8.44 39.46 -22.39
N MET A 61 -7.56 40.46 -22.28
CA MET A 61 -7.79 41.91 -22.33
C MET A 61 -8.62 42.62 -21.23
N PRO A 62 -8.27 43.89 -20.89
CA PRO A 62 -8.82 44.57 -19.72
C PRO A 62 -10.16 45.21 -20.05
N ALA A 63 -11.23 44.78 -19.39
CA ALA A 63 -12.50 45.49 -19.37
C ALA A 63 -12.62 46.24 -18.03
N VAL A 64 -12.61 47.57 -18.17
CA VAL A 64 -12.83 48.59 -17.15
C VAL A 64 -14.10 48.35 -16.30
N ALA A 65 -13.93 48.57 -14.99
CA ALA A 65 -14.89 49.06 -13.98
C ALA A 65 -16.35 48.58 -14.00
N ALA A 66 -16.76 47.86 -12.94
CA ALA A 66 -18.15 47.79 -12.46
C ALA A 66 -18.50 49.08 -11.65
N PRO A 67 -19.78 49.55 -11.58
CA PRO A 67 -20.84 48.81 -10.86
C PRO A 67 -22.29 48.87 -11.43
N ALA A 68 -23.03 47.77 -11.17
CA ALA A 68 -24.50 47.64 -10.98
C ALA A 68 -25.49 47.74 -12.19
N PRO A 69 -26.74 47.22 -12.09
CA PRO A 69 -27.13 45.81 -11.88
C PRO A 69 -28.13 45.28 -12.95
N LEU A 70 -28.19 43.95 -13.08
CA LEU A 70 -29.31 43.09 -13.55
C LEU A 70 -30.24 43.60 -14.70
N ALA A 71 -30.08 43.00 -15.88
CA ALA A 71 -31.19 42.71 -16.78
C ALA A 71 -30.92 41.38 -17.55
N PRO A 72 -31.90 40.47 -17.68
CA PRO A 72 -31.71 39.17 -18.30
C PRO A 72 -31.97 39.30 -19.80
N VAL A 73 -30.93 39.19 -20.64
CA VAL A 73 -31.16 38.98 -22.08
C VAL A 73 -30.10 38.11 -22.70
N SER A 74 -30.62 37.03 -23.28
CA SER A 74 -30.15 36.37 -24.49
C SER A 74 -28.74 35.83 -24.51
N ALA A 75 -28.68 34.51 -24.43
CA ALA A 75 -27.75 33.75 -25.25
C ALA A 75 -27.77 34.28 -26.69
N PRO A 76 -26.59 34.47 -27.29
CA PRO A 76 -26.29 33.84 -28.55
C PRO A 76 -25.34 32.69 -28.20
N ALA A 77 -25.88 31.47 -28.24
CA ALA A 77 -25.07 30.32 -28.54
C ALA A 77 -24.44 30.58 -29.92
N ALA A 78 -23.23 31.15 -29.91
CA ALA A 78 -22.37 31.11 -31.08
C ALA A 78 -22.02 29.63 -31.29
N PRO A 79 -22.37 29.03 -32.44
CA PRO A 79 -22.06 27.64 -32.71
C PRO A 79 -20.53 27.45 -32.65
N PRO A 80 -20.03 26.34 -32.07
CA PRO A 80 -18.63 25.99 -32.24
C PRO A 80 -18.38 25.87 -33.74
N ALA A 81 -17.52 26.73 -34.27
CA ALA A 81 -17.04 26.64 -35.63
C ALA A 81 -16.28 25.31 -35.75
N LEU A 82 -17.00 24.28 -36.19
CA LEU A 82 -16.44 23.02 -36.64
C LEU A 82 -15.46 23.35 -37.77
N PRO A 83 -14.18 22.96 -37.67
CA PRO A 83 -13.27 23.12 -38.79
C PRO A 83 -13.81 22.31 -39.96
N SER A 84 -14.23 23.00 -41.01
CA SER A 84 -14.86 22.42 -42.21
C SER A 84 -13.86 21.68 -43.12
N ASP A 85 -12.58 21.62 -42.75
CA ASP A 85 -11.60 20.75 -43.40
C ASP A 85 -11.60 19.37 -42.75
N LEU A 86 -12.26 18.43 -43.43
CA LEU A 86 -12.28 17.00 -43.11
C LEU A 86 -10.86 16.44 -42.88
N LYS A 87 -9.87 17.01 -43.58
CA LYS A 87 -8.46 16.61 -43.51
C LYS A 87 -7.76 17.07 -42.23
N THR A 88 -8.03 18.28 -41.74
CA THR A 88 -7.50 18.73 -40.44
C THR A 88 -8.20 18.03 -39.28
N ALA A 89 -9.50 17.74 -39.40
CA ALA A 89 -10.21 16.93 -38.40
C ALA A 89 -9.62 15.51 -38.29
N GLN A 90 -9.33 14.86 -39.43
CA GLN A 90 -8.67 13.54 -39.46
C GLN A 90 -7.24 13.58 -38.89
N GLN A 91 -6.43 14.57 -39.27
CA GLN A 91 -5.08 14.72 -38.73
C GLN A 91 -5.07 15.04 -37.23
N LEU A 92 -6.06 15.78 -36.74
CA LEU A 92 -6.23 16.04 -35.31
C LEU A 92 -6.58 14.76 -34.57
N LEU A 93 -7.55 13.98 -35.08
CA LEU A 93 -7.91 12.69 -34.50
C LEU A 93 -6.72 11.73 -34.43
N GLU A 94 -5.97 11.59 -35.52
CA GLU A 94 -4.80 10.71 -35.58
C GLU A 94 -3.69 11.15 -34.61
N LYS A 95 -3.44 12.47 -34.49
CA LYS A 95 -2.50 13.02 -33.50
C LYS A 95 -2.98 12.79 -32.07
N THR A 96 -4.28 12.99 -31.80
CA THR A 96 -4.84 12.72 -30.48
C THR A 96 -4.81 11.25 -30.13
N GLN A 97 -5.01 10.35 -31.12
CA GLN A 97 -4.96 8.91 -30.91
C GLN A 97 -3.53 8.46 -30.58
N LYS A 98 -2.53 8.91 -31.36
CA LYS A 98 -1.11 8.63 -31.07
C LYS A 98 -0.67 9.18 -29.71
N ALA A 99 -1.11 10.39 -29.35
CA ALA A 99 -0.84 10.96 -28.03
C ALA A 99 -1.49 10.15 -26.89
N CYS A 100 -2.72 9.68 -27.07
CA CYS A 100 -3.37 8.77 -26.11
C CYS A 100 -2.61 7.45 -25.97
N ASP A 101 -2.21 6.84 -27.09
CA ASP A 101 -1.47 5.58 -27.09
C ASP A 101 -0.09 5.74 -26.41
N GLU A 102 0.59 6.87 -26.64
CA GLU A 102 1.86 7.19 -25.99
C GLU A 102 1.70 7.41 -24.48
N VAL A 103 0.62 8.05 -24.05
CA VAL A 103 0.30 8.23 -22.62
C VAL A 103 -0.03 6.89 -21.97
N ILE A 104 -0.77 6.00 -22.64
CA ILE A 104 -1.07 4.66 -22.15
C ILE A 104 0.20 3.83 -22.04
N ALA A 105 1.09 3.90 -23.05
CA ALA A 105 2.38 3.20 -23.03
C ALA A 105 3.25 3.66 -21.85
N LYS A 106 3.42 4.98 -21.67
CA LYS A 106 4.17 5.55 -20.53
C LYS A 106 3.54 5.23 -19.17
N ALA A 107 2.21 5.20 -19.09
CA ALA A 107 1.50 4.82 -17.87
C ALA A 107 1.74 3.35 -17.51
N ARG A 108 1.76 2.46 -18.52
CA ARG A 108 2.08 1.04 -18.33
C ARG A 108 3.53 0.82 -17.95
N GLU A 109 4.46 1.48 -18.63
CA GLU A 109 5.90 1.42 -18.32
C GLU A 109 6.17 1.84 -16.88
N ARG A 110 5.60 2.97 -16.43
CA ARG A 110 5.71 3.39 -15.02
C ARG A 110 5.04 2.43 -14.05
N ALA A 111 3.89 1.84 -14.42
CA ALA A 111 3.23 0.86 -13.57
C ALA A 111 4.10 -0.40 -13.41
N GLU A 112 4.73 -0.87 -14.49
CA GLU A 112 5.68 -1.99 -14.46
C GLU A 112 6.93 -1.65 -13.64
N GLU A 113 7.50 -0.44 -13.77
CA GLU A 113 8.62 0.01 -12.93
C GLU A 113 8.24 0.07 -11.44
N ILE A 114 7.04 0.54 -11.10
CA ILE A 114 6.57 0.58 -9.71
C ILE A 114 6.39 -0.84 -9.17
N ILE A 115 5.84 -1.75 -9.97
CA ILE A 115 5.68 -3.16 -9.58
C ILE A 115 7.05 -3.82 -9.40
N GLN A 116 7.99 -3.64 -10.32
CA GLN A 116 9.35 -4.16 -10.19
C GLN A 116 10.07 -3.59 -8.97
N THR A 117 10.00 -2.28 -8.76
CA THR A 117 10.64 -1.65 -7.58
C THR A 117 10.03 -2.15 -6.28
N ALA A 118 8.71 -2.38 -6.25
CA ALA A 118 8.04 -2.97 -5.12
C ALA A 118 8.50 -4.42 -4.90
N GLU A 119 8.55 -5.25 -5.96
CA GLU A 119 9.02 -6.64 -5.92
C GLU A 119 10.49 -6.77 -5.49
N ASP A 120 11.36 -5.86 -5.95
CA ASP A 120 12.77 -5.80 -5.58
C ASP A 120 12.99 -5.23 -4.17
N SER A 121 12.04 -4.43 -3.66
CA SER A 121 12.04 -3.94 -2.26
C SER A 121 11.32 -4.90 -1.30
N LEU A 122 10.60 -5.89 -1.84
CA LEU A 122 9.85 -6.93 -1.12
C LEU A 122 10.65 -8.15 -0.63
N PRO A 123 11.95 -8.38 -0.94
CA PRO A 123 12.74 -9.26 -0.10
C PRO A 123 13.02 -8.49 1.19
N ASP A 124 12.00 -8.42 2.04
CA ASP A 124 12.13 -7.92 3.39
C ASP A 124 13.27 -8.73 4.02
N PRO A 125 14.40 -8.11 4.40
CA PRO A 125 15.53 -8.83 4.98
C PRO A 125 15.11 -9.61 6.23
N GLU A 126 14.05 -9.15 6.89
CA GLU A 126 13.42 -9.82 8.01
C GLU A 126 12.76 -11.16 7.61
N LEU A 127 12.21 -11.29 6.40
CA LEU A 127 11.57 -12.50 5.89
C LEU A 127 12.61 -13.57 5.56
N ASP A 128 13.72 -13.19 4.94
CA ASP A 128 14.87 -14.08 4.70
C ASP A 128 15.49 -14.57 6.02
N ASP A 129 15.66 -13.67 7.00
CA ASP A 129 16.13 -14.02 8.34
C ASP A 129 15.15 -14.95 9.06
N LEU A 130 13.84 -14.75 8.89
CA LEU A 130 12.79 -15.61 9.45
C LEU A 130 12.81 -17.00 8.80
N GLU A 131 13.00 -17.08 7.49
CA GLU A 131 13.12 -18.33 6.76
C GLU A 131 14.38 -19.09 7.17
N ALA A 132 15.51 -18.42 7.31
CA ALA A 132 16.74 -19.00 7.81
C ALA A 132 16.58 -19.56 9.24
N ARG A 133 15.93 -18.81 10.14
CA ARG A 133 15.59 -19.28 11.50
C ARG A 133 14.65 -20.47 11.47
N LYS A 134 13.64 -20.47 10.61
CA LYS A 134 12.70 -21.58 10.43
C LYS A 134 13.41 -22.84 9.95
N GLU A 135 14.33 -22.73 8.99
CA GLU A 135 15.14 -23.86 8.54
C GLU A 135 16.07 -24.38 9.63
N ALA A 136 16.72 -23.49 10.39
CA ALA A 136 17.57 -23.88 11.51
C ALA A 136 16.78 -24.63 12.58
N LEU A 137 15.61 -24.10 12.97
CA LEU A 137 14.74 -24.73 13.97
C LEU A 137 14.22 -26.09 13.50
N LYS A 138 13.87 -26.23 12.22
CA LYS A 138 13.49 -27.53 11.63
C LYS A 138 14.61 -28.56 11.75
N LYS A 139 15.85 -28.18 11.41
CA LYS A 139 17.01 -29.08 11.55
C LYS A 139 17.24 -29.48 13.00
N GLU A 140 17.07 -28.55 13.94
CA GLU A 140 17.21 -28.85 15.37
C GLU A 140 16.14 -29.84 15.85
N ILE A 141 14.89 -29.67 15.40
CA ILE A 141 13.79 -30.62 15.68
C ILE A 141 14.12 -32.01 15.12
N GLU A 142 14.57 -32.11 13.87
CA GLU A 142 14.94 -33.41 13.27
C GLU A 142 16.06 -34.11 14.04
N VAL A 143 17.07 -33.37 14.50
CA VAL A 143 18.16 -33.91 15.33
C VAL A 143 17.61 -34.39 16.68
N LEU A 144 16.75 -33.60 17.33
CA LEU A 144 16.16 -33.93 18.62
C LEU A 144 15.27 -35.19 18.52
N GLU A 145 14.48 -35.31 17.44
CA GLU A 145 13.68 -36.49 17.17
C GLU A 145 14.55 -37.73 16.94
N ALA A 146 15.64 -37.59 16.16
CA ALA A 146 16.58 -38.68 15.94
C ALA A 146 17.25 -39.13 17.24
N ASP A 147 17.63 -38.20 18.12
CA ASP A 147 18.23 -38.52 19.41
C ASP A 147 17.22 -39.14 20.39
N ALA A 148 15.97 -38.67 20.40
CA ALA A 148 14.89 -39.29 21.14
C ALA A 148 14.64 -40.75 20.68
N GLN A 149 14.67 -41.00 19.37
CA GLN A 149 14.55 -42.36 18.83
C GLN A 149 15.73 -43.25 19.23
N LYS A 150 16.97 -42.76 19.14
CA LYS A 150 18.17 -43.50 19.59
C LYS A 150 18.09 -43.82 21.08
N PHE A 151 17.69 -42.85 21.90
CA PHE A 151 17.51 -43.05 23.34
C PHE A 151 16.47 -44.14 23.62
N LYS A 152 15.32 -44.09 22.93
CA LYS A 152 14.27 -45.11 23.05
C LYS A 152 14.78 -46.51 22.68
N GLN A 153 15.53 -46.64 21.57
CA GLN A 153 16.11 -47.93 21.16
C GLN A 153 17.12 -48.47 22.18
N ARG A 154 18.01 -47.61 22.70
CA ARG A 154 18.97 -47.98 23.75
C ARG A 154 18.27 -48.42 25.03
N PHE A 155 17.23 -47.69 25.44
CA PHE A 155 16.45 -48.02 26.63
C PHE A 155 15.70 -49.35 26.47
N GLN A 156 15.09 -49.59 25.29
CA GLN A 156 14.47 -50.88 25.00
C GLN A 156 15.47 -52.03 25.04
N THR A 157 16.68 -51.82 24.51
CA THR A 157 17.75 -52.83 24.55
C THR A 157 18.16 -53.10 25.99
N MET A 158 18.40 -52.07 26.79
CA MET A 158 18.74 -52.20 28.22
C MET A 158 17.67 -52.97 29.01
N LEU A 159 16.39 -52.68 28.80
CA LEU A 159 15.31 -53.42 29.45
C LEU A 159 15.26 -54.87 29.00
N LYS A 160 15.49 -55.13 27.72
CA LYS A 160 15.53 -56.49 27.18
C LYS A 160 16.69 -57.30 27.76
N ASP A 161 17.87 -56.69 27.85
CA ASP A 161 19.04 -57.30 28.50
C ASP A 161 18.76 -57.59 29.98
N GLN A 162 18.09 -56.68 30.71
CA GLN A 162 17.69 -56.91 32.11
C GLN A 162 16.68 -58.05 32.26
N ILE A 163 15.74 -58.18 31.32
CA ILE A 163 14.78 -59.29 31.31
C ILE A 163 15.50 -60.62 31.03
N ASP A 164 16.37 -60.66 30.02
CA ASP A 164 17.13 -61.87 29.68
C ASP A 164 18.02 -62.34 30.85
N ILE A 165 18.62 -61.41 31.60
CA ILE A 165 19.38 -61.73 32.82
C ILE A 165 18.46 -62.36 33.87
N LEU A 166 17.31 -61.75 34.17
CA LEU A 166 16.37 -62.27 35.16
C LEU A 166 15.83 -63.65 34.77
N ASP A 167 15.50 -63.87 33.49
CA ASP A 167 15.05 -65.16 32.99
C ASP A 167 16.17 -66.23 33.05
N SER A 168 17.42 -65.83 32.88
CA SER A 168 18.58 -66.72 33.02
C SER A 168 18.88 -67.10 34.47
N GLU A 169 18.57 -66.24 35.45
CA GLU A 169 18.69 -66.53 36.88
C GLU A 169 17.50 -67.33 37.44
N LEU A 170 16.36 -67.35 36.74
CA LEU A 170 15.15 -68.05 37.16
C LEU A 170 15.10 -69.53 36.71
N ASN A 171 15.90 -69.93 35.72
CA ASN A 171 16.05 -71.30 35.20
C ASN A 171 17.30 -71.99 35.77
#